data_AF-A0A290QGJ1-F1
#
_entry.id   AF-A0A290QGJ1-F1
#
_cell.length_a   1.000
_cell.length_b   1.000
_cell.length_c   1.000
_cell.angle_alpha   90.00
_cell.angle_beta   90.00
_cell.angle_gamma   90.00
#
_symmetry.space_group_name_H-M   'P 1'
#
loop_
_entity.id
_entity.type
_entity.pdbx_description
1 polymer ?
#
loop_
_entity_poly.entity_id
_entity_poly.type
_entity_poly.pdbx_seq_one_letter_code
_entity_poly.pdbx_strand_id
1 'polypeptide(L)'
;MDSLSPLFYFAPLWLLFELGQLVIGERYLGIKQIERGTDPRERGPGELVAFLWSAGLLLYWVWMALMLSQPIGRPQVAAMLGLSVLGFSIRSVCGLKWVLVTMTFEGAIRIGMLLSLGMVAWRRL
;
A
#
# COMPACT_ATOMS: atom_id res chain seq x y z
N MET A 1 -7.55 18.34 25.55
CA MET A 1 -6.78 17.20 25.05
C MET A 1 -7.61 16.59 23.93
N ASP A 2 -7.26 16.88 22.68
CA ASP A 2 -8.04 16.38 21.55
C ASP A 2 -7.92 14.86 21.51
N SER A 3 -9.03 14.16 21.69
CA SER A 3 -9.10 12.70 21.60
C SER A 3 -8.59 12.24 20.24
N LEU A 4 -7.67 11.27 20.23
CA LEU A 4 -7.17 10.64 19.01
C LEU A 4 -8.36 10.08 18.21
N SER A 5 -8.48 10.47 16.94
CA SER A 5 -9.54 9.94 16.08
C SER A 5 -9.44 8.41 15.97
N PRO A 6 -10.56 7.67 15.97
CA PRO A 6 -10.54 6.22 15.80
C PRO A 6 -9.83 5.74 14.52
N LEU A 7 -9.71 6.61 13.52
CA LEU A 7 -9.02 6.33 12.26
C LEU A 7 -7.55 5.90 12.47
N PHE A 8 -6.88 6.42 13.50
CA PHE A 8 -5.47 6.10 13.76
C PHE A 8 -5.26 4.63 14.17
N TYR A 9 -6.26 3.99 14.78
CA TYR A 9 -6.16 2.59 15.21
C TYR A 9 -6.14 1.60 14.03
N PHE A 10 -6.47 2.03 12.82
CA PHE A 10 -6.34 1.20 11.63
C PHE A 10 -4.92 1.19 11.05
N ALA A 11 -4.00 2.05 11.51
CA ALA A 11 -2.64 2.11 10.98
C ALA A 11 -1.89 0.75 11.06
N PRO A 12 -1.98 -0.05 12.15
CA PRO A 12 -1.37 -1.37 12.20
C PRO A 12 -1.98 -2.37 11.20
N LEU A 13 -3.30 -2.30 10.97
CA LEU A 13 -3.97 -3.12 9.97
C LEU A 13 -3.42 -2.81 8.56
N TRP A 14 -3.29 -1.53 8.23
CA TRP A 14 -2.74 -1.11 6.95
C TRP A 14 -1.26 -1.46 6.80
N LEU A 15 -0.49 -1.43 7.90
CA LEU A 15 0.90 -1.88 7.89
C LEU A 15 1.00 -3.36 7.50
N LEU A 16 0.14 -4.21 8.08
CA LEU A 16 0.08 -5.63 7.70
C LEU A 16 -0.37 -5.81 6.25
N PHE A 17 -1.31 -4.99 5.79
CA PHE A 17 -1.76 -5.01 4.40
C PHE A 17 -0.62 -4.65 3.44
N GLU A 18 0.16 -3.60 3.71
CA GLU A 18 1.34 -3.21 2.90
C GLU A 18 2.40 -4.31 2.82
N LEU A 19 2.72 -4.92 3.96
CA LEU A 19 3.63 -6.06 4.00
C LEU A 19 3.10 -7.23 3.16
N GLY A 20 1.79 -7.50 3.26
CA GLY A 20 1.10 -8.48 2.43
C GLY A 20 1.20 -8.15 0.94
N GLN A 21 1.04 -6.88 0.54
CA GLN A 21 1.20 -6.45 -0.85
C GLN A 21 2.60 -6.74 -1.40
N LEU A 22 3.65 -6.53 -0.60
CA LEU A 22 5.03 -6.84 -1.00
C LEU A 22 5.24 -8.35 -1.18
N VAL A 23 4.76 -9.16 -0.24
CA VAL A 23 4.87 -10.63 -0.30
C VAL A 23 4.12 -11.20 -1.51
N ILE A 24 2.89 -10.73 -1.75
CA ILE A 24 2.11 -11.14 -2.92
C ILE A 24 2.74 -10.61 -4.21
N GLY A 25 3.24 -9.38 -4.21
CA GLY A 25 3.98 -8.79 -5.31
C GLY A 25 5.14 -9.67 -5.77
N GLU A 26 5.98 -10.10 -4.83
CA GLU A 26 7.08 -11.02 -5.12
C GLU A 26 6.60 -12.39 -5.63
N ARG A 27 5.48 -12.91 -5.10
CA ARG A 27 4.95 -14.20 -5.54
C ARG A 27 4.51 -14.21 -7.01
N TYR A 28 3.86 -13.14 -7.45
CA TYR A 28 3.28 -13.05 -8.80
C TYR A 28 4.19 -12.34 -9.80
N LEU A 29 4.96 -11.35 -9.38
CA LEU A 29 5.80 -10.51 -10.24
C LEU A 29 7.31 -10.66 -9.97
N GLY A 30 7.68 -11.56 -9.05
CA GLY A 30 9.07 -11.78 -8.63
C GLY A 30 9.99 -12.22 -9.75
N ILE A 31 11.29 -12.09 -9.49
CA ILE A 31 12.37 -12.41 -10.44
C ILE A 31 12.25 -13.85 -10.95
N LYS A 32 11.84 -14.79 -10.08
CA LYS A 32 11.64 -16.21 -10.43
C LYS A 32 10.54 -16.43 -11.48
N GLN A 33 9.53 -15.57 -11.55
CA GLN A 33 8.47 -15.66 -12.56
C GLN A 33 8.97 -15.12 -13.91
N ILE A 34 9.74 -14.04 -13.86
CA ILE A 34 10.38 -13.41 -15.04
C ILE A 34 11.37 -14.38 -15.68
N GLU A 35 12.20 -15.07 -14.89
CA GLU A 35 13.16 -16.08 -15.37
C GLU A 35 12.47 -17.26 -16.08
N ARG A 36 11.25 -17.60 -15.66
CA ARG A 36 10.47 -18.71 -16.23
C ARG A 36 9.67 -18.31 -17.47
N GLY A 37 9.72 -17.03 -17.88
CA GLY A 37 8.93 -16.51 -19.00
C GLY A 37 7.42 -16.61 -18.78
N THR A 38 6.98 -16.84 -17.55
CA THR A 38 5.56 -16.96 -17.21
C THR A 38 4.93 -15.58 -17.24
N ASP A 39 3.94 -15.35 -18.09
CA ASP A 39 3.16 -14.11 -18.03
C ASP A 39 2.26 -14.15 -16.78
N PRO A 40 2.44 -13.25 -15.80
CA PRO A 40 1.60 -13.22 -14.61
C PRO A 40 0.12 -12.91 -14.90
N ARG A 41 -0.21 -12.48 -16.13
CA ARG A 41 -1.59 -12.34 -16.60
C ARG A 41 -2.28 -13.69 -16.83
N GLU A 42 -1.52 -14.75 -17.05
CA GLU A 42 -2.06 -16.11 -17.27
C GLU A 42 -2.32 -16.86 -15.96
N ARG A 43 -1.63 -16.49 -14.87
CA ARG A 43 -1.83 -17.03 -13.52
C ARG A 43 -2.16 -15.91 -12.54
N GLY A 44 -3.32 -15.29 -12.74
CA GLY A 44 -3.87 -14.34 -11.78
C GLY A 44 -4.24 -14.99 -10.44
N PRO A 45 -4.41 -14.19 -9.38
CA PRO A 45 -5.00 -14.67 -8.13
C PRO A 45 -6.42 -15.22 -8.38
N GLY A 46 -6.83 -16.22 -7.60
CA GLY A 46 -8.21 -16.72 -7.66
C GLY A 46 -9.22 -15.61 -7.37
N GLU A 47 -10.44 -15.74 -7.88
CA GLU A 47 -11.48 -14.69 -7.86
C GLU A 47 -11.72 -14.10 -6.46
N LEU A 48 -11.83 -14.94 -5.43
CA LEU A 48 -12.01 -14.49 -4.05
C LEU A 48 -10.84 -13.63 -3.57
N VAL A 49 -9.62 -14.05 -3.87
CA VAL A 49 -8.41 -13.30 -3.50
C VAL A 49 -8.40 -11.97 -4.25
N ALA A 50 -8.68 -11.96 -5.55
CA ALA A 50 -8.75 -10.75 -6.36
C ALA A 50 -9.80 -9.76 -5.81
N PHE A 51 -10.98 -10.25 -5.44
CA PHE A 51 -12.04 -9.43 -4.83
C PHE A 51 -11.60 -8.85 -3.49
N LEU A 52 -11.14 -9.69 -2.56
CA LEU A 52 -10.70 -9.23 -1.23
C LEU A 52 -9.53 -8.24 -1.32
N TRP A 53 -8.59 -8.46 -2.24
CA TRP A 53 -7.47 -7.55 -2.47
C TRP A 53 -7.95 -6.19 -3.01
N SER A 54 -8.86 -6.22 -3.97
CA SER A 54 -9.42 -5.00 -4.58
C SER A 54 -10.23 -4.20 -3.55
N ALA A 55 -11.04 -4.89 -2.74
CA ALA A 55 -11.77 -4.29 -1.64
C ALA A 55 -10.82 -3.68 -0.60
N GLY A 56 -9.74 -4.39 -0.25
CA GLY A 56 -8.70 -3.89 0.67
C GLY A 56 -8.03 -2.62 0.15
N LEU A 57 -7.66 -2.58 -1.14
CA LEU A 57 -7.11 -1.39 -1.79
C LEU A 57 -8.08 -0.20 -1.74
N LEU A 58 -9.36 -0.44 -2.05
CA LEU A 58 -10.38 0.61 -2.00
C LEU A 58 -10.59 1.14 -0.59
N LEU A 59 -10.73 0.25 0.40
CA LEU A 59 -10.88 0.64 1.80
C LEU A 59 -9.66 1.41 2.30
N TYR A 60 -8.46 1.03 1.87
CA TYR A 60 -7.24 1.73 2.23
C TYR A 60 -7.20 3.15 1.66
N TRP A 61 -7.60 3.31 0.40
CA TRP A 61 -7.75 4.63 -0.22
C TRP A 61 -8.80 5.49 0.48
N VAL A 62 -9.95 4.92 0.83
CA VAL A 62 -10.99 5.60 1.61
C VAL A 62 -10.43 6.04 2.97
N TRP A 63 -9.71 5.15 3.66
CA TRP A 63 -9.09 5.48 4.94
C TRP A 63 -8.07 6.62 4.81
N MET A 64 -7.21 6.60 3.78
CA MET A 64 -6.26 7.69 3.52
C MET A 64 -7.00 9.01 3.23
N ALA A 65 -8.05 8.98 2.42
CA ALA A 65 -8.87 10.17 2.14
C ALA A 65 -9.53 10.73 3.41
N LEU A 66 -10.07 9.88 4.27
CA LEU A 66 -10.63 10.27 5.56
C LEU A 66 -9.55 10.83 6.49
N MET A 67 -8.35 10.24 6.52
CA MET A 67 -7.24 10.73 7.33
C MET A 67 -6.74 12.12 6.91
N LEU A 68 -6.94 12.55 5.66
CA LEU A 68 -6.64 13.94 5.26
C LEU A 68 -7.51 14.96 6.00
N SER A 69 -8.71 14.59 6.48
CA SER A 69 -9.54 15.47 7.31
C SER A 69 -8.91 15.74 8.68
N GLN A 70 -8.02 14.86 9.15
CA GLN A 70 -7.37 14.98 10.44
C GLN A 70 -6.20 15.98 10.35
N PRO A 71 -5.99 16.84 11.36
CA PRO A 71 -4.86 17.77 11.38
C PRO A 71 -3.53 17.05 11.66
N ILE A 72 -3.58 15.94 12.39
CA ILE A 72 -2.43 15.12 12.77
C ILE A 72 -2.20 14.07 11.69
N GLY A 73 -0.95 13.85 11.26
CA GLY A 73 -0.65 12.79 10.29
C GLY A 73 -0.96 13.12 8.83
N ARG A 74 -1.56 14.29 8.57
CA ARG A 74 -1.92 14.77 7.23
C ARG A 74 -0.76 14.72 6.22
N PRO A 75 0.47 15.19 6.53
CA PRO A 75 1.55 15.16 5.53
C PRO A 75 2.01 13.73 5.20
N GLN A 76 2.02 12.82 6.18
CA GLN A 76 2.34 11.41 5.95
C GLN A 76 1.35 10.77 4.97
N VAL A 77 0.05 10.97 5.23
CA VAL A 77 -1.02 10.37 4.41
C VAL A 77 -1.10 11.01 3.03
N ALA A 78 -0.89 12.33 2.93
CA ALA A 78 -0.80 13.01 1.64
C ALA A 78 0.37 12.48 0.79
N ALA A 79 1.52 12.22 1.41
CA ALA A 79 2.66 11.61 0.71
C ALA A 79 2.33 10.18 0.24
N MET A 80 1.64 9.37 1.06
CA MET A 80 1.22 8.02 0.69
C MET A 80 0.24 8.02 -0.50
N LEU A 81 -0.73 8.94 -0.52
CA LEU A 81 -1.64 9.10 -1.65
C LEU A 81 -0.91 9.55 -2.92
N GLY A 82 -0.02 10.54 -2.79
CA GLY A 82 0.81 11.01 -3.91
C GLY A 82 1.65 9.88 -4.51
N LEU A 83 2.29 9.08 -3.66
CA LEU A 83 3.06 7.89 -4.09
C LEU A 83 2.17 6.85 -4.76
N SER A 84 0.96 6.63 -4.27
CA SER A 84 0.02 5.67 -4.87
C SER A 84 -0.39 6.10 -6.30
N VAL A 85 -0.65 7.39 -6.50
CA VAL A 85 -0.95 7.96 -7.83
C VAL A 85 0.25 7.86 -8.76
N LEU A 86 1.45 8.27 -8.29
CA LEU A 86 2.67 8.19 -9.07
C LEU A 86 3.01 6.74 -9.45
N GLY A 87 2.89 5.82 -8.49
CA GLY A 87 3.13 4.40 -8.70
C GLY A 87 2.15 3.78 -9.70
N PHE A 88 0.89 4.22 -9.71
CA PHE A 88 -0.07 3.80 -10.75
C PHE A 88 0.34 4.32 -12.14
N SER A 89 0.67 5.60 -12.25
CA SER A 89 1.07 6.23 -13.52
C SER A 89 2.36 5.66 -14.10
N ILE A 90 3.33 5.26 -13.26
CA ILE A 90 4.56 4.64 -13.73
C ILE A 90 4.28 3.21 -14.21
N ARG A 91 3.47 2.45 -13.47
CA ARG A 91 3.13 1.05 -13.82
C ARG A 91 2.33 0.92 -15.11
N SER A 92 1.59 1.95 -15.52
CA SER A 92 0.85 1.93 -16.79
C SER A 92 1.75 2.03 -18.03
N VAL A 93 3.01 2.49 -17.87
CA VAL A 93 3.94 2.73 -18.98
C VAL A 93 5.18 1.81 -18.92
N CYS A 94 5.48 1.23 -17.75
CA CYS A 94 6.64 0.39 -17.55
C CYS A 94 6.41 -1.09 -17.91
N GLY A 95 7.48 -1.75 -18.40
CA GLY A 95 7.49 -3.20 -18.57
C GLY A 95 7.44 -3.95 -17.23
N LEU A 96 6.96 -5.18 -17.27
CA LEU A 96 6.72 -6.05 -16.09
C LEU A 96 7.87 -6.12 -15.09
N LYS A 97 9.13 -6.16 -15.55
CA LYS A 97 10.32 -6.17 -14.68
C LYS A 97 10.42 -4.94 -13.77
N TRP A 98 10.00 -3.77 -14.26
CA TRP A 98 10.07 -2.52 -13.51
C TRP A 98 8.88 -2.32 -12.57
N VAL A 99 7.77 -3.03 -12.80
CA VAL A 99 6.58 -2.99 -11.94
C VAL A 99 6.90 -3.48 -10.52
N LEU A 100 7.67 -4.56 -10.39
CA LEU A 100 8.06 -5.07 -9.07
C LEU A 100 8.94 -4.05 -8.33
N VAL A 101 9.94 -3.48 -9.00
CA VAL A 101 10.86 -2.51 -8.41
C VAL A 101 10.10 -1.28 -7.91
N THR A 102 9.22 -0.72 -8.74
CA THR A 102 8.43 0.46 -8.37
C THR A 102 7.48 0.16 -7.22
N MET A 103 6.82 -1.00 -7.23
CA MET A 103 5.92 -1.41 -6.15
C MET A 103 6.66 -1.63 -4.82
N THR A 104 7.89 -2.14 -4.85
CA THR A 104 8.72 -2.31 -3.65
C THR A 104 9.14 -0.97 -3.05
N PHE A 105 9.60 -0.02 -3.88
CA PHE A 105 9.91 1.33 -3.41
C PHE A 105 8.67 2.04 -2.85
N GLU A 106 7.55 1.97 -3.58
CA GLU A 106 6.28 2.55 -3.16
C GLU A 106 5.82 1.98 -1.80
N GLY A 107 5.86 0.65 -1.66
CA GLY A 107 5.50 -0.04 -0.42
C GLY A 107 6.43 0.28 0.74
N ALA A 108 7.75 0.34 0.52
CA ALA A 108 8.72 0.69 1.57
C ALA A 108 8.46 2.10 2.13
N ILE A 109 8.17 3.08 1.25
CA ILE A 109 7.86 4.43 1.71
C ILE A 109 6.52 4.46 2.45
N ARG A 110 5.48 3.77 1.94
CA ARG A 110 4.18 3.70 2.64
C ARG A 110 4.30 3.05 4.02
N ILE A 111 5.08 1.98 4.15
CA ILE A 111 5.42 1.36 5.44
C ILE A 111 6.09 2.36 6.38
N GLY A 112 7.11 3.09 5.90
CA GLY A 112 7.79 4.12 6.70
C GLY A 112 6.84 5.22 7.18
N MET A 113 5.91 5.65 6.33
CA MET A 113 4.89 6.65 6.68
C MET A 113 3.88 6.11 7.71
N LEU A 114 3.44 4.86 7.59
CA LEU A 114 2.56 4.21 8.56
C LEU A 114 3.24 4.02 9.92
N LEU A 115 4.52 3.63 9.94
CA LEU A 115 5.30 3.57 11.18
C LEU A 115 5.45 4.95 11.83
N SER A 116 5.74 5.98 11.04
CA SER A 116 5.79 7.37 11.51
C SER A 116 4.44 7.82 12.10
N LEU A 117 3.34 7.51 11.41
CA LEU A 117 1.98 7.80 11.89
C LEU A 117 1.66 7.05 13.20
N GLY A 118 2.03 5.78 13.30
CA GLY A 118 1.89 4.95 14.50
C GLY A 118 2.67 5.51 15.68
N MET A 119 3.90 5.98 15.45
CA MET A 119 4.72 6.63 16.50
C MET A 119 4.09 7.94 16.97
N VAL A 120 3.51 8.74 16.07
CA VAL A 120 2.79 9.96 16.45
C VAL A 120 1.53 9.64 17.26
N ALA A 121 0.78 8.60 16.87
CA ALA A 121 -0.39 8.13 17.62
C ALA A 121 0.00 7.63 19.01
N TRP A 122 1.07 6.82 19.11
CA TRP A 122 1.58 6.28 20.37
C TRP A 122 2.01 7.39 21.35
N ARG A 123 2.67 8.45 20.86
CA ARG A 123 3.08 9.58 21.71
C ARG A 123 1.91 10.41 22.27
N ARG A 124 0.69 10.22 21.76
CA ARG A 124 -0.51 10.97 22.15
C ARG A 124 -1.55 10.13 22.90
N LEU A 125 -1.34 8.82 22.96
CA LEU A 125 -2.04 7.90 23.88
C LEU A 125 -1.52 8.10 25.29
#